data_AF-A0A1V2QKZ7-F1
#
_entry.id   AF-A0A1V2QKZ7-F1
#
_cell.length_a   1.000
_cell.length_b   1.000
_cell.length_c   1.000
_cell.angle_alpha   90.00
_cell.angle_beta   90.00
_cell.angle_gamma   90.00
#
_symmetry.space_group_name_H-M   'P 1'
#
loop_
_entity.id
_entity.type
_entity.pdbx_description
1 polymer ?
#
loop_
_entity_poly.entity_id
_entity_poly.type
_entity_poly.pdbx_seq_one_letter_code
_entity_poly.pdbx_strand_id
1 'polypeptide(L)'
;MSDEVRDMIRSALADEPDSGLEFERVIADGRRRRVRRRFGALTAGAAGIVAVVAVTALVAGMTGREPSPPGVLSTAPTSTATTTAPAHPGCVVPTMTGGFPDQPRGTATPDELAESGRLNDALKQFTLPLPAGVEATPLELCVVKESWGGDFTVTGDRSVSVYVRSIGGQPPGDCGQRWPDTQCSITTLPDGSTTRIKVASGTEATLVSADVWRADGTYVRVFETGRLGSTNRVLTDDQLLAIATAPQLKVQWSGQTVPADPSARRAAELGPLLATVLPAGLRPEPVPDVPADEALRFRIRQGGYRAVVNLSDAAGSGWLMVDLQPPAEGTVACNDPTCQLIDLSDGRKAATSTETESGLTRLSLNTRAADGTRITIHASNVADTGTAANTPTRPTPPLTMADLARIAELPDLHW
;
A
#
# COMPACT_ATOMS: atom_id res chain seq x y z
N MET A 1 14.06 21.65 -20.87
CA MET A 1 14.52 21.22 -22.20
C MET A 1 15.15 22.44 -22.82
N SER A 2 16.48 22.43 -22.99
CA SER A 2 17.21 23.54 -23.60
C SER A 2 16.84 23.65 -25.08
N ASP A 3 16.89 24.87 -25.63
CA ASP A 3 16.58 25.10 -27.05
C ASP A 3 17.53 24.34 -27.99
N GLU A 4 18.73 24.04 -27.53
CA GLU A 4 19.73 23.22 -28.23
C GLU A 4 19.26 21.78 -28.50
N VAL A 5 18.56 21.14 -27.55
CA VAL A 5 17.97 19.79 -27.75
C VAL A 5 16.81 19.87 -28.73
N ARG A 6 16.05 20.97 -28.71
CA ARG A 6 14.94 21.19 -29.64
C ARG A 6 15.45 21.34 -31.07
N ASP A 7 16.55 22.05 -31.27
CA ASP A 7 17.14 22.27 -32.58
C ASP A 7 17.84 21.01 -33.13
N MET A 8 18.49 20.20 -32.28
CA MET A 8 18.99 18.88 -32.70
C MET A 8 17.88 17.96 -33.19
N ILE A 9 16.76 17.87 -32.47
CA ILE A 9 15.63 17.01 -32.87
C ILE A 9 15.01 17.53 -34.17
N ARG A 10 14.88 18.85 -34.32
CA ARG A 10 14.33 19.47 -35.54
C ARG A 10 15.24 19.26 -36.74
N SER A 11 16.56 19.29 -36.54
CA SER A 11 17.55 18.98 -37.58
C SER A 11 17.56 17.49 -37.96
N ALA A 12 17.38 16.59 -36.99
CA ALA A 12 17.40 15.14 -37.25
C ALA A 12 16.16 14.64 -38.02
N LEU A 13 15.04 15.37 -37.95
CA LEU A 13 13.78 15.03 -38.59
C LEU A 13 13.53 15.80 -39.89
N ALA A 14 14.47 16.63 -40.34
CA ALA A 14 14.30 17.50 -41.51
C ALA A 14 14.23 16.73 -42.85
N ASP A 15 14.84 15.54 -42.90
CA ASP A 15 14.92 14.71 -44.12
C ASP A 15 13.92 13.54 -44.12
N GLU A 16 13.03 13.46 -43.13
CA GLU A 16 12.07 12.36 -43.00
C GLU A 16 10.82 12.62 -43.88
N PRO A 17 10.35 11.64 -44.68
CA PRO A 17 9.14 11.79 -45.48
C PRO A 17 7.92 12.03 -44.58
N ASP A 18 7.03 12.91 -45.03
CA ASP A 18 5.85 13.40 -44.29
C ASP A 18 5.04 12.24 -43.70
N SER A 19 5.27 11.93 -42.43
CA SER A 19 4.82 10.70 -41.78
C SER A 19 3.35 10.79 -41.34
N GLY A 20 2.64 11.88 -41.67
CA GLY A 20 1.27 12.15 -41.24
C GLY A 20 1.11 12.29 -39.72
N LEU A 21 2.23 12.20 -38.98
CA LEU A 21 2.29 12.38 -37.55
C LEU A 21 2.53 13.86 -37.29
N GLU A 22 1.45 14.59 -37.01
CA GLU A 22 1.52 15.99 -36.58
C GLU A 22 2.33 16.06 -35.28
N PHE A 23 3.63 16.34 -35.38
CA PHE A 23 4.57 16.42 -34.27
C PHE A 23 4.05 17.36 -33.16
N GLU A 24 3.44 18.48 -33.56
CA GLU A 24 2.81 19.42 -32.65
C GLU A 24 1.61 18.82 -31.88
N ARG A 25 0.85 17.92 -32.50
CA ARG A 25 -0.25 17.21 -31.86
C ARG A 25 0.26 16.19 -30.84
N VAL A 26 1.35 15.48 -31.15
CA VAL A 26 2.02 14.57 -30.21
C VAL A 26 2.60 15.34 -29.01
N ILE A 27 3.21 16.50 -29.24
CA ILE A 27 3.70 17.36 -28.15
C ILE A 27 2.54 17.92 -27.33
N ALA A 28 1.46 18.37 -27.96
CA ALA A 28 0.28 18.88 -27.27
C ALA A 28 -0.39 17.80 -26.41
N ASP A 29 -0.52 16.58 -26.92
CA ASP A 29 -1.07 15.44 -26.17
C ASP A 29 -0.12 14.97 -25.07
N GLY A 30 1.19 15.01 -25.31
CA GLY A 30 2.21 14.76 -24.29
C GLY A 30 2.17 15.79 -23.15
N ARG A 31 1.99 17.08 -23.48
CA ARG A 31 1.78 18.15 -22.49
C ARG A 31 0.47 17.97 -21.74
N ARG A 32 -0.64 17.66 -22.41
CA ARG A 32 -1.93 17.37 -21.77
C ARG A 32 -1.84 16.17 -20.82
N ARG A 33 -1.17 15.08 -21.21
CA ARG A 33 -0.91 13.92 -20.34
C ARG A 33 -0.06 14.29 -19.12
N ARG A 34 0.99 15.11 -19.29
CA ARG A 34 1.80 15.60 -18.15
C ARG A 34 1.01 16.50 -17.20
N VAL A 35 0.16 17.39 -17.73
CA VAL A 35 -0.71 18.25 -16.90
C VAL A 35 -1.73 17.39 -16.14
N ARG A 36 -2.34 16.37 -16.77
CA ARG A 36 -3.23 15.42 -16.07
C ARG A 36 -2.53 14.61 -14.99
N ARG A 37 -1.28 14.18 -15.20
CA ARG A 37 -0.47 13.52 -14.16
C ARG A 37 -0.11 14.46 -13.01
N ARG A 38 0.15 15.73 -13.29
CA ARG A 38 0.39 16.76 -12.27
C ARG A 38 -0.88 17.08 -11.48
N PHE A 39 -2.04 17.15 -12.12
CA PHE A 39 -3.30 17.36 -11.42
C PHE A 39 -3.75 16.11 -10.62
N GLY A 40 -3.62 14.90 -11.17
CA GLY A 40 -3.96 13.66 -10.42
C GLY A 40 -3.05 13.38 -9.21
N ALA A 41 -1.85 13.95 -9.16
CA ALA A 41 -0.97 13.89 -8.01
C ALA A 41 -1.12 15.08 -7.03
N LEU A 42 -1.79 16.17 -7.43
CA LEU A 42 -1.92 17.40 -6.64
C LEU A 42 -3.36 17.72 -6.21
N THR A 43 -4.39 17.04 -6.71
CA THR A 43 -5.77 17.14 -6.19
C THR A 43 -6.02 16.32 -4.92
N ALA A 44 -4.97 15.76 -4.30
CA ALA A 44 -5.03 15.21 -2.94
C ALA A 44 -4.71 16.25 -1.85
N GLY A 45 -4.45 17.51 -2.20
CA GLY A 45 -4.18 18.54 -1.20
C GLY A 45 -4.27 19.96 -1.74
N ALA A 46 -5.47 20.55 -1.65
CA ALA A 46 -5.71 21.95 -1.26
C ALA A 46 -7.07 22.44 -1.77
N ALA A 47 -8.05 22.59 -0.87
CA ALA A 47 -8.94 23.76 -0.78
C ALA A 47 -9.90 23.58 0.40
N GLY A 48 -9.79 24.45 1.42
CA GLY A 48 -10.82 24.56 2.45
C GLY A 48 -10.37 25.10 3.80
N ILE A 49 -9.79 26.31 3.84
CA ILE A 49 -9.70 27.10 5.08
C ILE A 49 -10.95 27.99 5.15
N VAL A 50 -11.88 27.69 6.06
CA VAL A 50 -12.78 28.68 6.69
C VAL A 50 -12.96 28.30 8.17
N ALA A 51 -12.89 29.33 9.02
CA ALA A 51 -12.62 29.25 10.45
C ALA A 51 -13.83 28.92 11.36
N VAL A 52 -13.54 28.10 12.38
CA VAL A 52 -13.90 28.14 13.81
C VAL A 52 -15.05 29.05 14.28
N VAL A 53 -16.02 28.47 15.02
CA VAL A 53 -16.47 29.01 16.32
C VAL A 53 -16.65 27.87 17.32
N ALA A 54 -16.03 28.04 18.49
CA ALA A 54 -15.95 27.12 19.62
C ALA A 54 -17.16 27.19 20.55
N VAL A 55 -17.47 26.09 21.23
CA VAL A 55 -18.15 26.10 22.55
C VAL A 55 -17.41 25.13 23.47
N THR A 56 -16.79 25.69 24.51
CA THR A 56 -16.19 24.99 25.64
C THR A 56 -17.28 24.65 26.66
N ALA A 57 -17.31 23.41 27.14
CA ALA A 57 -18.02 23.04 28.35
C ALA A 57 -17.03 22.38 29.33
N LEU A 58 -16.75 23.12 30.40
CA LEU A 58 -16.08 22.67 31.61
C LEU A 58 -16.93 21.61 32.33
N VAL A 59 -16.30 20.52 32.78
CA VAL A 59 -16.81 19.76 33.93
C VAL A 59 -15.68 19.53 34.92
N ALA A 60 -15.86 20.14 36.09
CA ALA A 60 -15.10 19.96 37.30
C ALA A 60 -15.71 18.85 38.17
N GLY A 61 -14.89 18.17 38.96
CA GLY A 61 -15.30 17.29 40.05
C GLY A 61 -14.07 16.62 40.67
N MET A 62 -13.44 17.21 41.69
CA MET A 62 -13.74 17.09 43.14
C MET A 62 -13.41 15.71 43.75
N THR A 63 -12.21 15.67 44.33
CA THR A 63 -11.84 15.23 45.69
C THR A 63 -12.69 14.16 46.40
N GLY A 64 -12.06 13.01 46.65
CA GLY A 64 -12.40 12.11 47.75
C GLY A 64 -11.12 11.50 48.31
N ARG A 65 -10.69 12.00 49.48
CA ARG A 65 -9.54 11.51 50.24
C ARG A 65 -10.10 10.65 51.37
N GLU A 66 -9.81 9.36 51.37
CA GLU A 66 -10.25 8.43 52.42
C GLU A 66 -9.03 7.90 53.21
N PRO A 67 -9.11 7.79 54.55
CA PRO A 67 -7.98 7.41 55.39
C PRO A 67 -7.82 5.89 55.54
N SER A 68 -6.56 5.44 55.52
CA SER A 68 -6.14 4.05 55.75
C SER A 68 -6.38 3.57 57.20
N PRO A 69 -6.64 2.27 57.41
CA PRO A 69 -6.41 1.58 58.68
C PRO A 69 -5.03 0.88 58.73
N PRO A 70 -4.50 0.55 59.93
CA PRO A 70 -3.15 0.01 60.09
C PRO A 70 -3.10 -1.53 60.12
N GLY A 71 -2.04 -2.07 59.51
CA GLY A 71 -1.18 -3.10 60.10
C GLY A 71 -1.68 -4.55 60.14
N VAL A 72 -1.11 -5.39 59.26
CA VAL A 72 -0.82 -6.80 59.57
C VAL A 72 0.55 -7.15 58.97
N LEU A 73 1.49 -7.59 59.81
CA LEU A 73 2.82 -8.07 59.42
C LEU A 73 2.67 -9.45 58.77
N SER A 74 2.92 -9.54 57.46
CA SER A 74 3.00 -10.81 56.72
C SER A 74 4.42 -11.00 56.20
N THR A 75 5.18 -11.87 56.86
CA THR A 75 6.47 -12.39 56.39
C THR A 75 6.24 -13.37 55.25
N ALA A 76 6.30 -12.89 54.01
CA ALA A 76 6.36 -13.70 52.80
C ALA A 76 7.82 -13.79 52.30
N PRO A 77 8.23 -14.92 51.69
CA PRO A 77 9.60 -15.15 51.26
C PRO A 77 10.01 -14.14 50.19
N THR A 78 11.22 -13.59 50.35
CA THR A 78 11.88 -12.69 49.41
C THR A 78 12.16 -13.42 48.11
N SER A 79 11.24 -13.32 47.15
CA SER A 79 11.53 -13.61 45.74
C SER A 79 12.43 -12.50 45.23
N THR A 80 13.67 -12.85 44.90
CA THR A 80 14.62 -11.98 44.19
C THR A 80 14.05 -11.70 42.80
N ALA A 81 13.24 -10.65 42.69
CA ALA A 81 12.83 -10.12 41.40
C ALA A 81 14.08 -9.48 40.78
N THR A 82 14.60 -10.11 39.72
CA THR A 82 15.62 -9.51 38.87
C THR A 82 14.98 -8.29 38.21
N THR A 83 15.19 -7.11 38.79
CA THR A 83 14.78 -5.84 38.21
C THR A 83 15.60 -5.62 36.95
N THR A 84 15.10 -6.10 35.81
CA THR A 84 15.60 -5.71 34.50
C THR A 84 15.51 -4.19 34.40
N ALA A 85 16.62 -3.55 34.03
CA ALA A 85 16.67 -2.10 33.81
C ALA A 85 15.49 -1.68 32.91
N PRO A 86 14.87 -0.51 33.15
CA PRO A 86 13.75 -0.06 32.34
C PRO A 86 14.21 0.01 30.88
N ALA A 87 13.54 -0.77 30.02
CA ALA A 87 13.73 -0.69 28.58
C ALA A 87 13.53 0.76 28.13
N HIS A 88 14.27 1.21 27.12
CA HIS A 88 14.05 2.55 26.57
C HIS A 88 12.56 2.72 26.22
N PRO A 89 11.91 3.81 26.65
CA PRO A 89 10.53 4.05 26.26
C PRO A 89 10.50 4.14 24.74
N GLY A 90 9.73 3.26 24.09
CA GLY A 90 9.53 3.33 22.65
C GLY A 90 8.88 4.64 22.24
N CYS A 91 8.90 4.92 20.94
CA CYS A 91 8.37 6.15 20.37
C CYS A 91 7.21 5.86 19.41
N VAL A 92 6.38 6.88 19.16
CA VAL A 92 5.32 6.86 18.13
C VAL A 92 5.59 8.00 17.17
N VAL A 93 5.52 7.72 15.87
CA VAL A 93 5.69 8.78 14.87
C VAL A 93 4.56 9.80 15.01
N PRO A 94 4.86 11.10 15.16
CA PRO A 94 3.83 12.13 15.18
C PRO A 94 3.07 12.13 13.85
N THR A 95 1.77 12.36 13.89
CA THR A 95 0.92 12.40 12.70
C THR A 95 1.54 13.33 11.64
N MET A 96 1.93 12.79 10.48
CA MET A 96 2.43 13.63 9.39
C MET A 96 1.30 14.53 8.90
N THR A 97 1.55 15.84 8.87
CA THR A 97 0.67 16.87 8.29
C THR A 97 0.72 16.75 6.77
N GLY A 98 0.11 15.70 6.22
CA GLY A 98 0.23 15.35 4.81
C GLY A 98 -0.71 14.22 4.40
N GLY A 99 -2.02 14.43 4.57
CA GLY A 99 -2.98 13.84 3.63
C GLY A 99 -3.95 12.75 4.08
N PHE A 100 -4.35 12.61 5.35
CA PHE A 100 -5.61 11.93 5.74
C PHE A 100 -6.12 12.47 7.10
N PRO A 101 -7.27 13.19 7.19
CA PRO A 101 -7.64 13.93 8.40
C PRO A 101 -8.38 13.17 9.52
N ASP A 102 -8.79 11.90 9.38
CA ASP A 102 -9.73 11.29 10.35
C ASP A 102 -9.24 10.01 11.06
N GLN A 103 -7.93 9.81 11.23
CA GLN A 103 -7.45 8.75 12.14
C GLN A 103 -7.17 9.32 13.54
N PRO A 104 -7.68 8.71 14.63
CA PRO A 104 -7.33 9.14 15.98
C PRO A 104 -5.81 9.15 16.13
N ARG A 105 -5.31 10.10 16.94
CA ARG A 105 -3.90 10.26 17.37
C ARG A 105 -3.20 8.90 17.34
N GLY A 106 -2.03 8.76 16.71
CA GLY A 106 -1.33 7.47 16.64
C GLY A 106 -1.24 6.85 18.03
N THR A 107 -2.16 5.96 18.37
CA THR A 107 -2.20 5.29 19.66
C THR A 107 -1.42 4.03 19.45
N ALA A 108 -0.24 3.95 20.05
CA ALA A 108 0.46 2.69 20.19
C ALA A 108 -0.03 2.01 21.47
N THR A 109 -0.29 0.73 21.38
CA THR A 109 -0.48 -0.12 22.55
C THR A 109 0.83 -0.17 23.37
N PRO A 110 0.75 -0.47 24.68
CA PRO A 110 1.96 -0.67 25.49
C PRO A 110 2.93 -1.70 24.89
N ASP A 111 2.42 -2.74 24.24
CA ASP A 111 3.22 -3.79 23.61
C ASP A 111 3.96 -3.27 22.36
N GLU A 112 3.31 -2.44 21.53
CA GLU A 112 3.96 -1.81 20.37
C GLU A 112 5.08 -0.85 20.79
N LEU A 113 4.87 -0.11 21.88
CA LEU A 113 5.89 0.77 22.48
C LEU A 113 7.06 -0.02 23.06
N ALA A 114 6.79 -1.11 23.78
CA ALA A 114 7.83 -2.00 24.29
C ALA A 114 8.66 -2.59 23.14
N GLU A 115 8.00 -2.98 22.06
CA GLU A 115 8.67 -3.52 20.87
C GLU A 115 9.51 -2.45 20.14
N SER A 116 9.01 -1.21 20.04
CA SER A 116 9.81 -0.08 19.54
C SER A 116 11.07 0.13 20.37
N GLY A 117 10.95 0.15 21.70
CA GLY A 117 12.11 0.28 22.61
C GLY A 117 13.14 -0.84 22.41
N ARG A 118 12.67 -2.09 22.30
CA ARG A 118 13.51 -3.26 22.05
C ARG A 118 14.23 -3.19 20.70
N LEU A 119 13.53 -2.82 19.62
CA LEU A 119 14.12 -2.67 18.28
C LEU A 119 15.22 -1.61 18.28
N ASN A 120 14.99 -0.47 18.95
CA ASN A 120 15.97 0.60 19.06
C ASN A 120 17.21 0.19 19.86
N ASP A 121 17.03 -0.52 20.97
CA ASP A 121 18.16 -1.03 21.76
C ASP A 121 18.98 -2.08 20.99
N ALA A 122 18.32 -2.91 20.17
CA ALA A 122 19.01 -3.84 19.27
C ALA A 122 19.77 -3.10 18.15
N LEU A 123 19.18 -2.06 17.56
CA LEU A 123 19.80 -1.26 16.49
C LEU A 123 21.03 -0.47 16.95
N LYS A 124 21.06 -0.01 18.21
CA LYS A 124 22.28 0.62 18.78
C LYS A 124 23.51 -0.29 18.76
N GLN A 125 23.30 -1.60 18.75
CA GLN A 125 24.36 -2.61 18.70
C GLN A 125 24.70 -3.02 17.25
N PHE A 126 23.95 -2.53 16.26
CA PHE A 126 24.13 -2.86 14.86
C PHE A 126 25.03 -1.82 14.17
N THR A 127 26.19 -2.27 13.69
CA THR A 127 27.04 -1.44 12.84
C THR A 127 26.47 -1.40 11.43
N LEU A 128 25.94 -0.24 11.02
CA LEU A 128 25.42 -0.05 9.66
C LEU A 128 26.54 -0.31 8.63
N PRO A 129 26.26 -1.06 7.54
CA PRO A 129 27.24 -1.36 6.50
C PRO A 129 27.45 -0.16 5.56
N LEU A 130 27.90 0.97 6.09
CA LEU A 130 28.07 2.21 5.34
C LEU A 130 29.36 2.18 4.50
N PRO A 131 29.40 2.83 3.31
CA PRO A 131 30.64 3.06 2.58
C PRO A 131 31.66 3.84 3.41
N ALA A 132 32.96 3.71 3.09
CA ALA A 132 34.00 4.47 3.77
C ALA A 132 33.78 5.99 3.65
N GLY A 133 33.88 6.70 4.76
CA GLY A 133 33.65 8.15 4.82
C GLY A 133 32.17 8.56 4.83
N VAL A 134 31.24 7.60 4.87
CA VAL A 134 29.81 7.88 5.05
C VAL A 134 29.45 7.77 6.53
N GLU A 135 28.90 8.85 7.07
CA GLU A 135 28.32 8.87 8.42
C GLU A 135 26.80 8.77 8.32
N ALA A 136 26.18 8.19 9.35
CA ALA A 136 24.73 8.10 9.49
C ALA A 136 24.27 8.72 10.81
N THR A 137 23.15 9.43 10.79
CA THR A 137 22.45 9.76 12.04
C THR A 137 21.94 8.47 12.71
N PRO A 138 21.76 8.46 14.04
CA PRO A 138 21.10 7.34 14.70
C PRO A 138 19.72 7.06 14.08
N LEU A 139 19.44 5.79 13.78
CA LEU A 139 18.12 5.34 13.34
C LEU A 139 17.26 5.07 14.57
N GLU A 140 16.07 5.68 14.61
CA GLU A 140 15.07 5.42 15.63
C GLU A 140 13.80 4.84 14.98
N LEU A 141 13.42 3.62 15.36
CA LEU A 141 12.23 2.94 14.89
C LEU A 141 11.05 3.23 15.82
N CYS A 142 10.15 4.09 15.36
CA CYS A 142 8.94 4.46 16.07
C CYS A 142 7.72 3.72 15.52
N VAL A 143 6.71 3.54 16.35
CA VAL A 143 5.45 2.90 15.95
C VAL A 143 4.77 3.75 14.88
N VAL A 144 4.41 3.09 13.78
CA VAL A 144 3.64 3.59 12.64
C VAL A 144 2.57 2.54 12.35
N LYS A 145 1.35 2.67 12.88
CA LYS A 145 0.18 1.83 12.53
C LYS A 145 0.51 0.34 12.29
N GLU A 146 0.62 -0.45 13.37
CA GLU A 146 0.92 -1.90 13.34
C GLU A 146 2.31 -2.24 12.75
N SER A 147 3.21 -1.26 12.68
CA SER A 147 4.57 -1.41 12.18
C SER A 147 5.52 -0.43 12.85
N TRP A 148 6.81 -0.53 12.53
CA TRP A 148 7.86 0.35 13.07
C TRP A 148 8.65 0.95 11.94
N GLY A 149 8.78 2.27 11.94
CA GLY A 149 9.46 3.01 10.89
C GLY A 149 10.36 4.10 11.44
N GLY A 150 11.41 4.40 10.69
CA GLY A 150 12.34 5.47 11.00
C GLY A 150 13.18 5.83 9.79
N ASP A 151 13.81 6.99 9.83
CA ASP A 151 14.76 7.43 8.84
C ASP A 151 16.10 7.82 9.47
N PHE A 152 17.16 7.68 8.70
CA PHE A 152 18.45 8.24 9.02
C PHE A 152 19.04 8.94 7.81
N THR A 153 19.78 10.01 8.07
CA THR A 153 20.49 10.75 7.02
C THR A 153 21.86 10.13 6.83
N VAL A 154 22.25 9.90 5.58
CA VAL A 154 23.64 9.57 5.19
C VAL A 154 24.31 10.79 4.55
N THR A 155 25.65 10.86 4.59
CA THR A 155 26.46 12.03 4.15
C THR A 155 25.81 12.85 3.02
N GLY A 156 25.52 14.12 3.33
CA GLY A 156 24.82 15.05 2.46
C GLY A 156 23.31 15.11 2.75
N ASP A 157 22.52 15.22 1.68
CA ASP A 157 21.07 15.45 1.72
C ASP A 157 20.27 14.15 1.50
N ARG A 158 20.82 12.98 1.87
CA ARG A 158 20.25 11.67 1.53
C ARG A 158 19.62 11.01 2.75
N SER A 159 18.39 10.52 2.57
CA SER A 159 17.66 9.83 3.63
C SER A 159 17.42 8.38 3.25
N VAL A 160 17.72 7.50 4.19
CA VAL A 160 17.39 6.08 4.14
C VAL A 160 16.29 5.84 5.15
N SER A 161 15.17 5.30 4.67
CA SER A 161 14.05 4.93 5.52
C SER A 161 14.01 3.43 5.71
N VAL A 162 13.85 3.01 6.96
CA VAL A 162 13.70 1.61 7.36
C VAL A 162 12.28 1.42 7.90
N TYR A 163 11.63 0.39 7.41
CA TYR A 163 10.27 0.01 7.79
C TYR A 163 10.23 -1.47 8.12
N VAL A 164 9.65 -1.82 9.26
CA VAL A 164 9.64 -3.16 9.83
C VAL A 164 8.22 -3.49 10.29
N ARG A 165 7.76 -4.72 10.05
CA ARG A 165 6.49 -5.23 10.61
C ARG A 165 6.59 -6.72 10.94
N SER A 166 5.80 -7.16 11.92
CA SER A 166 5.67 -8.59 12.33
C SER A 166 5.07 -9.48 11.26
N ILE A 167 4.46 -8.88 10.25
CA ILE A 167 3.72 -9.58 9.21
C ILE A 167 4.55 -9.57 7.94
N GLY A 168 5.20 -10.70 7.70
CA GLY A 168 5.81 -11.11 6.44
C GLY A 168 4.75 -11.29 5.35
N GLY A 169 3.79 -10.38 5.24
CA GLY A 169 2.68 -10.48 4.29
C GLY A 169 3.27 -10.75 2.93
N GLN A 170 2.80 -11.81 2.29
CA GLN A 170 3.46 -12.59 1.24
C GLN A 170 4.74 -12.07 0.59
N PRO A 171 5.73 -12.99 0.36
CA PRO A 171 6.80 -12.72 -0.57
C PRO A 171 6.22 -12.17 -1.86
N PRO A 172 6.91 -11.21 -2.48
CA PRO A 172 6.33 -10.42 -3.52
C PRO A 172 5.88 -11.33 -4.64
N GLY A 173 4.71 -11.05 -5.22
CA GLY A 173 4.43 -11.53 -6.56
C GLY A 173 5.54 -11.07 -7.51
N ASP A 174 5.67 -11.75 -8.64
CA ASP A 174 6.71 -11.50 -9.65
C ASP A 174 6.96 -10.01 -9.89
N CYS A 175 8.20 -9.69 -10.27
CA CYS A 175 8.58 -8.36 -10.76
C CYS A 175 7.72 -7.98 -11.95
N GLY A 176 6.53 -7.44 -11.69
CA GLY A 176 5.54 -7.14 -12.71
C GLY A 176 6.10 -6.12 -13.69
N GLN A 177 6.02 -6.46 -14.97
CA GLN A 177 6.63 -5.78 -16.11
C GLN A 177 5.99 -4.41 -16.45
N ARG A 178 5.39 -3.72 -15.49
CA ARG A 178 4.50 -2.57 -15.77
C ARG A 178 5.23 -1.23 -15.91
N TRP A 179 6.54 -1.17 -15.60
CA TRP A 179 7.32 0.06 -15.64
C TRP A 179 8.63 -0.19 -16.39
N PRO A 180 8.78 0.34 -17.63
CA PRO A 180 9.94 0.02 -18.47
C PRO A 180 11.28 0.45 -17.85
N ASP A 181 11.26 1.48 -17.00
CA ASP A 181 12.45 2.04 -16.37
C ASP A 181 12.70 1.49 -14.95
N THR A 182 11.90 0.52 -14.48
CA THR A 182 12.07 -0.09 -13.16
C THR A 182 12.78 -1.43 -13.28
N GLN A 183 14.02 -1.49 -12.81
CA GLN A 183 14.70 -2.77 -12.63
C GLN A 183 14.15 -3.43 -11.37
N CYS A 184 13.84 -4.71 -11.45
CA CYS A 184 13.34 -5.47 -10.33
C CYS A 184 13.95 -6.87 -10.37
N SER A 185 14.50 -7.32 -9.25
CA SER A 185 15.00 -8.67 -9.04
C SER A 185 14.37 -9.28 -7.79
N ILE A 186 14.11 -10.59 -7.82
CA ILE A 186 13.66 -11.38 -6.68
C ILE A 186 14.66 -12.50 -6.48
N THR A 187 15.14 -12.68 -5.25
CA THR A 187 16.12 -13.72 -4.92
C THR A 187 15.74 -14.40 -3.61
N THR A 188 15.92 -15.72 -3.52
CA THR A 188 15.81 -16.46 -2.26
C THR A 188 17.17 -16.50 -1.57
N LEU A 189 17.22 -16.13 -0.29
CA LEU A 189 18.42 -16.16 0.53
C LEU A 189 18.66 -17.55 1.15
N PRO A 190 19.90 -17.85 1.60
CA PRO A 190 20.22 -19.15 2.21
C PRO A 190 19.39 -19.51 3.45
N ASP A 191 18.85 -18.52 4.15
CA ASP A 191 18.01 -18.68 5.34
C ASP A 191 16.52 -18.95 5.00
N GLY A 192 16.17 -19.05 3.71
CA GLY A 192 14.81 -19.21 3.22
C GLY A 192 14.03 -17.90 3.06
N SER A 193 14.63 -16.75 3.43
CA SER A 193 14.03 -15.44 3.21
C SER A 193 13.92 -15.13 1.72
N THR A 194 12.88 -14.40 1.32
CA THR A 194 12.74 -13.88 -0.05
C THR A 194 13.07 -12.40 -0.07
N THR A 195 13.82 -11.95 -1.07
CA THR A 195 14.21 -10.54 -1.21
C THR A 195 13.70 -10.01 -2.53
N ARG A 196 13.43 -8.70 -2.58
CA ARG A 196 13.17 -7.97 -3.80
C ARG A 196 13.89 -6.65 -3.79
N ILE A 197 14.71 -6.43 -4.81
CA ILE A 197 15.31 -5.13 -5.08
C ILE A 197 14.52 -4.46 -6.19
N LYS A 198 14.15 -3.19 -5.98
CA LYS A 198 13.56 -2.33 -7.00
C LYS A 198 14.41 -1.10 -7.17
N VAL A 199 14.75 -0.78 -8.41
CA VAL A 199 15.42 0.46 -8.80
C VAL A 199 14.51 1.19 -9.77
N ALA A 200 13.91 2.29 -9.31
CA ALA A 200 13.12 3.18 -10.16
C ALA A 200 13.96 4.41 -10.49
N SER A 201 14.44 4.49 -11.73
CA SER A 201 15.20 5.62 -12.24
C SER A 201 14.25 6.70 -12.74
N GLY A 202 14.18 7.83 -12.02
CA GLY A 202 13.46 9.03 -12.45
C GLY A 202 14.41 10.09 -13.00
N THR A 203 13.88 11.04 -13.77
CA THR A 203 14.66 12.19 -14.26
C THR A 203 15.15 13.11 -13.13
N GLU A 204 14.53 13.03 -11.95
CA GLU A 204 14.82 13.90 -10.80
C GLU A 204 15.44 13.14 -9.62
N ALA A 205 15.21 11.84 -9.50
CA ALA A 205 15.76 11.02 -8.42
C ALA A 205 15.78 9.54 -8.79
N THR A 206 16.75 8.82 -8.25
CA THR A 206 16.75 7.35 -8.23
C THR A 206 16.14 6.89 -6.91
N LEU A 207 15.07 6.11 -6.97
CA LEU A 207 14.50 5.47 -5.80
C LEU A 207 14.91 4.00 -5.80
N VAL A 208 15.57 3.56 -4.74
CA VAL A 208 15.92 2.15 -4.57
C VAL A 208 15.30 1.60 -3.29
N SER A 209 14.71 0.42 -3.38
CA SER A 209 14.20 -0.28 -2.20
C SER A 209 14.62 -1.75 -2.19
N ALA A 210 15.12 -2.20 -1.04
CA ALA A 210 15.26 -3.60 -0.69
C ALA A 210 14.09 -4.01 0.22
N ASP A 211 13.25 -4.90 -0.26
CA ASP A 211 12.19 -5.55 0.49
C ASP A 211 12.66 -6.96 0.87
N VAL A 212 12.50 -7.37 2.14
CA VAL A 212 12.89 -8.70 2.63
C VAL A 212 11.75 -9.31 3.44
N TRP A 213 11.34 -10.51 3.04
CA TRP A 213 10.38 -11.36 3.72
C TRP A 213 11.15 -12.49 4.40
N ARG A 214 11.30 -12.38 5.71
CA ARG A 214 12.13 -13.29 6.48
C ARG A 214 11.40 -14.58 6.79
N ALA A 215 12.16 -15.68 6.88
CA ALA A 215 11.62 -16.98 7.29
C ALA A 215 11.03 -16.97 8.71
N ASP A 216 11.42 -16.00 9.55
CA ASP A 216 10.88 -15.80 10.90
C ASP A 216 9.55 -15.01 10.93
N GLY A 217 8.99 -14.67 9.78
CA GLY A 217 7.75 -13.92 9.65
C GLY A 217 7.94 -12.40 9.64
N THR A 218 9.16 -11.86 9.81
CA THR A 218 9.39 -10.41 9.76
C THR A 218 9.43 -9.90 8.31
N TYR A 219 8.74 -8.80 8.00
CA TYR A 219 8.99 -8.03 6.78
C TYR A 219 9.81 -6.78 7.09
N VAL A 220 10.85 -6.56 6.30
CA VAL A 220 11.68 -5.37 6.36
C VAL A 220 11.75 -4.72 4.99
N ARG A 221 11.53 -3.41 4.94
CA ARG A 221 11.77 -2.59 3.75
C ARG A 221 12.77 -1.50 4.08
N VAL A 222 13.85 -1.46 3.33
CA VAL A 222 14.84 -0.39 3.38
C VAL A 222 14.78 0.33 2.05
N PHE A 223 14.55 1.64 2.05
CA PHE A 223 14.58 2.42 0.81
C PHE A 223 15.42 3.68 0.94
N GLU A 224 16.26 3.91 -0.06
CA GLU A 224 17.07 5.11 -0.19
C GLU A 224 16.33 6.10 -1.09
N THR A 225 16.16 7.32 -0.59
CA THR A 225 15.61 8.43 -1.37
C THR A 225 16.71 9.43 -1.71
N GLY A 226 16.82 9.77 -3.00
CA GLY A 226 17.47 11.00 -3.41
C GLY A 226 16.57 12.20 -3.14
N ARG A 227 17.13 13.27 -2.58
CA ARG A 227 16.49 14.59 -2.64
C ARG A 227 16.33 14.99 -4.13
N LEU A 228 15.33 15.82 -4.42
CA LEU A 228 15.05 16.32 -5.77
C LEU A 228 16.34 16.78 -6.47
N GLY A 229 16.61 16.23 -7.65
CA GLY A 229 17.77 16.56 -8.47
C GLY A 229 18.98 15.64 -8.29
N SER A 230 18.87 14.55 -7.51
CA SER A 230 20.01 13.70 -7.18
C SER A 230 19.77 12.24 -7.58
N THR A 231 20.50 11.79 -8.61
CA THR A 231 20.39 10.43 -9.18
C THR A 231 21.44 9.45 -8.65
N ASN A 232 22.50 9.96 -8.01
CA ASN A 232 23.56 9.11 -7.44
C ASN A 232 23.01 8.29 -6.28
N ARG A 233 23.45 7.05 -6.13
CA ARG A 233 23.14 6.22 -4.97
C ARG A 233 24.30 6.25 -3.99
N VAL A 234 24.01 6.22 -2.69
CA VAL A 234 25.02 6.09 -1.63
C VAL A 234 25.17 4.62 -1.24
N LEU A 235 24.07 3.88 -1.11
CA LEU A 235 24.09 2.48 -0.72
C LEU A 235 23.98 1.56 -1.93
N THR A 236 24.81 0.52 -1.96
CA THR A 236 24.70 -0.59 -2.91
C THR A 236 23.51 -1.48 -2.57
N ASP A 237 23.10 -2.34 -3.51
CA ASP A 237 22.04 -3.33 -3.26
C ASP A 237 22.40 -4.26 -2.10
N ASP A 238 23.67 -4.69 -2.01
CA ASP A 238 24.17 -5.52 -0.91
C ASP A 238 24.11 -4.80 0.44
N GLN A 239 24.38 -3.49 0.48
CA GLN A 239 24.29 -2.71 1.72
C GLN A 239 22.84 -2.53 2.16
N LEU A 240 21.93 -2.21 1.24
CA LEU A 240 20.49 -2.14 1.54
C LEU A 240 19.97 -3.49 2.04
N LEU A 241 20.40 -4.58 1.40
CA LEU A 241 20.00 -5.93 1.78
C LEU A 241 20.59 -6.35 3.13
N ALA A 242 21.84 -5.97 3.43
CA ALA A 242 22.47 -6.22 4.73
C ALA A 242 21.75 -5.49 5.87
N ILE A 243 21.27 -4.26 5.64
CA ILE A 243 20.40 -3.57 6.60
C ILE A 243 19.08 -4.33 6.73
N ALA A 244 18.43 -4.67 5.61
CA ALA A 244 17.11 -5.31 5.62
C ALA A 244 17.09 -6.73 6.23
N THR A 245 18.23 -7.43 6.18
CA THR A 245 18.39 -8.78 6.74
C THR A 245 18.98 -8.78 8.16
N ALA A 246 19.25 -7.61 8.74
CA ALA A 246 19.84 -7.50 10.08
C ALA A 246 18.99 -8.24 11.13
N PRO A 247 19.55 -9.21 11.88
CA PRO A 247 18.78 -10.00 12.85
C PRO A 247 18.14 -9.14 13.95
N GLN A 248 18.72 -7.97 14.24
CA GLN A 248 18.24 -6.96 15.17
C GLN A 248 16.84 -6.42 14.81
N LEU A 249 16.48 -6.45 13.53
CA LEU A 249 15.17 -6.01 13.02
C LEU A 249 14.07 -7.08 13.16
N LYS A 250 14.36 -8.27 13.70
CA LYS A 250 13.35 -9.29 13.95
C LYS A 250 12.27 -8.72 14.87
N VAL A 251 11.00 -8.83 14.48
CA VAL A 251 9.88 -8.45 15.34
C VAL A 251 9.50 -9.62 16.24
N GLN A 252 9.37 -9.38 17.54
CA GLN A 252 8.95 -10.35 18.56
C GLN A 252 7.48 -10.19 18.93
N TRP A 253 6.87 -9.07 18.58
CA TRP A 253 5.46 -8.82 18.78
C TRP A 253 4.63 -9.73 17.87
N SER A 254 3.90 -10.68 18.47
CA SER A 254 3.04 -11.62 17.73
C SER A 254 1.71 -11.03 17.30
N GLY A 255 1.34 -9.86 17.85
CA GLY A 255 0.17 -9.09 17.47
C GLY A 255 -1.17 -9.83 17.40
N GLN A 256 -2.16 -9.13 16.83
CA GLN A 256 -3.47 -9.68 16.48
C GLN A 256 -3.27 -10.92 15.59
N THR A 257 -4.09 -11.95 15.79
CA THR A 257 -3.98 -13.21 15.03
C THR A 257 -4.08 -12.90 13.55
N VAL A 258 -2.94 -12.94 12.85
CA VAL A 258 -2.89 -12.61 11.43
C VAL A 258 -3.64 -13.72 10.69
N PRO A 259 -4.62 -13.37 9.85
CA PRO A 259 -5.24 -14.31 8.94
C PRO A 259 -4.14 -15.07 8.17
N ALA A 260 -4.26 -16.39 8.03
CA ALA A 260 -3.23 -17.21 7.39
C ALA A 260 -2.80 -16.60 6.04
N ASP A 261 -1.52 -16.61 5.71
CA ASP A 261 -1.05 -16.00 4.45
C ASP A 261 -1.90 -16.46 3.25
N PRO A 262 -2.18 -15.58 2.28
CA PRO A 262 -2.90 -15.97 1.10
C PRO A 262 -2.23 -17.19 0.47
N SER A 263 -3.01 -18.15 0.01
CA SER A 263 -2.46 -19.39 -0.53
C SER A 263 -2.89 -19.60 -1.97
N ALA A 264 -2.03 -20.21 -2.78
CA ALA A 264 -2.37 -20.57 -4.15
C ALA A 264 -3.60 -21.51 -4.20
N ARG A 265 -3.75 -22.35 -3.16
CA ARG A 265 -4.93 -23.18 -2.95
C ARG A 265 -6.18 -22.34 -2.79
N ARG A 266 -6.22 -21.42 -1.83
CA ARG A 266 -7.38 -20.55 -1.59
C ARG A 266 -7.70 -19.68 -2.80
N ALA A 267 -6.67 -19.14 -3.46
CA ALA A 267 -6.82 -18.41 -4.71
C ALA A 267 -7.50 -19.24 -5.82
N ALA A 268 -7.18 -20.53 -5.91
CA ALA A 268 -7.85 -21.45 -6.85
C ALA A 268 -9.29 -21.77 -6.44
N GLU A 269 -9.61 -21.80 -5.15
CA GLU A 269 -10.98 -22.01 -4.63
C GLU A 269 -11.88 -20.79 -4.87
N LEU A 270 -11.34 -19.56 -4.83
CA LEU A 270 -12.09 -18.32 -5.00
C LEU A 270 -12.56 -18.07 -6.45
N GLY A 271 -11.81 -18.52 -7.46
CA GLY A 271 -12.12 -18.30 -8.88
C GLY A 271 -13.48 -18.87 -9.32
N PRO A 272 -13.77 -20.17 -9.05
CA PRO A 272 -15.06 -20.78 -9.34
C PRO A 272 -16.25 -20.04 -8.70
N LEU A 273 -16.09 -19.50 -7.49
CA LEU A 273 -17.16 -18.75 -6.82
C LEU A 273 -17.58 -17.53 -7.64
N LEU A 274 -16.63 -16.76 -8.14
CA LEU A 274 -16.91 -15.55 -8.93
C LEU A 274 -17.64 -15.88 -10.24
N ALA A 275 -17.33 -17.02 -10.86
CA ALA A 275 -17.99 -17.45 -12.09
C ALA A 275 -19.50 -17.78 -11.89
N THR A 276 -19.92 -18.18 -10.68
CA THR A 276 -21.33 -18.55 -10.41
C THR A 276 -22.29 -17.37 -10.38
N VAL A 277 -21.79 -16.14 -10.22
CA VAL A 277 -22.60 -14.92 -10.03
C VAL A 277 -22.58 -13.99 -11.23
N LEU A 278 -21.84 -14.33 -12.29
CA LEU A 278 -21.83 -13.52 -13.50
C LEU A 278 -23.21 -13.58 -14.19
N PRO A 279 -23.77 -12.42 -14.60
CA PRO A 279 -24.97 -12.39 -15.41
C PRO A 279 -24.88 -13.26 -16.66
N ALA A 280 -25.96 -13.95 -16.99
CA ALA A 280 -26.05 -14.77 -18.19
C ALA A 280 -25.78 -13.92 -19.44
N GLY A 281 -24.98 -14.45 -20.37
CA GLY A 281 -24.62 -13.78 -21.62
C GLY A 281 -23.31 -13.01 -21.59
N LEU A 282 -22.75 -12.72 -20.41
CA LEU A 282 -21.39 -12.20 -20.30
C LEU A 282 -20.38 -13.33 -20.49
N ARG A 283 -19.36 -13.08 -21.31
CA ARG A 283 -18.25 -14.00 -21.55
C ARG A 283 -17.00 -13.45 -20.86
N PRO A 284 -16.38 -14.21 -19.94
CA PRO A 284 -15.10 -13.84 -19.38
C PRO A 284 -14.00 -14.05 -20.42
N GLU A 285 -13.20 -13.02 -20.63
CA GLU A 285 -12.02 -12.99 -21.48
C GLU A 285 -10.79 -12.67 -20.62
N PRO A 286 -9.63 -13.28 -20.90
CA PRO A 286 -8.41 -12.91 -20.22
C PRO A 286 -8.05 -11.45 -20.51
N VAL A 287 -7.49 -10.76 -19.52
CA VAL A 287 -6.77 -9.51 -19.78
C VAL A 287 -5.44 -9.82 -20.51
N PRO A 288 -4.84 -8.89 -21.25
CA PRO A 288 -3.53 -9.10 -21.84
C PRO A 288 -2.51 -9.55 -20.80
N ASP A 289 -1.56 -10.39 -21.23
CA ASP A 289 -0.52 -10.99 -20.39
C ASP A 289 -1.06 -11.99 -19.34
N VAL A 290 -2.34 -12.38 -19.43
CA VAL A 290 -2.94 -13.46 -18.64
C VAL A 290 -3.31 -14.62 -19.57
N PRO A 291 -2.89 -15.86 -19.28
CA PRO A 291 -3.32 -17.03 -20.04
C PRO A 291 -4.84 -17.15 -20.09
N ALA A 292 -5.38 -17.65 -21.21
CA ALA A 292 -6.83 -17.71 -21.43
C ALA A 292 -7.57 -18.59 -20.41
N ASP A 293 -6.92 -19.63 -19.92
CA ASP A 293 -7.39 -20.52 -18.86
C ASP A 293 -7.34 -19.89 -17.45
N GLU A 294 -6.87 -18.65 -17.34
CA GLU A 294 -6.78 -17.90 -16.07
C GLU A 294 -7.74 -16.70 -15.98
N ALA A 295 -8.66 -16.54 -16.93
CA ALA A 295 -9.75 -15.56 -16.79
C ALA A 295 -10.54 -15.83 -15.48
N LEU A 296 -10.84 -14.78 -14.69
CA LEU A 296 -11.48 -14.84 -13.36
C LEU A 296 -10.67 -15.51 -12.24
N ARG A 297 -9.43 -15.97 -12.48
CA ARG A 297 -8.65 -16.61 -11.42
C ARG A 297 -8.13 -15.57 -10.44
N PHE A 298 -8.40 -15.78 -9.15
CA PHE A 298 -7.73 -14.99 -8.13
C PHE A 298 -6.24 -15.32 -8.13
N ARG A 299 -5.45 -14.26 -8.06
CA ARG A 299 -4.00 -14.32 -7.91
C ARG A 299 -3.61 -13.63 -6.63
N ILE A 300 -2.58 -14.18 -6.02
CA ILE A 300 -1.88 -13.56 -4.91
C ILE A 300 -1.28 -12.22 -5.37
N ARG A 301 -1.73 -11.11 -4.79
CA ARG A 301 -1.23 -9.75 -5.08
C ARG A 301 -1.28 -8.89 -3.83
N GLN A 302 -0.17 -8.22 -3.52
CA GLN A 302 -0.05 -7.22 -2.45
C GLN A 302 -0.48 -7.72 -1.05
N GLY A 303 -0.25 -9.00 -0.75
CA GLY A 303 -0.70 -9.61 0.49
C GLY A 303 -2.23 -9.72 0.52
N GLY A 304 -2.82 -10.23 -0.56
CA GLY A 304 -4.24 -10.47 -0.71
C GLY A 304 -4.54 -11.20 -2.02
N TYR A 305 -5.82 -11.30 -2.36
CA TYR A 305 -6.26 -11.97 -3.58
C TYR A 305 -6.84 -10.95 -4.53
N ARG A 306 -6.40 -10.97 -5.80
CA ARG A 306 -6.93 -10.12 -6.87
C ARG A 306 -7.35 -10.99 -8.05
N ALA A 307 -8.58 -10.83 -8.52
CA ALA A 307 -9.03 -11.31 -9.82
C ALA A 307 -9.28 -10.12 -10.74
N VAL A 308 -8.81 -10.19 -11.99
CA VAL A 308 -9.12 -9.21 -13.05
C VAL A 308 -9.55 -9.98 -14.29
N VAL A 309 -10.61 -9.52 -14.94
CA VAL A 309 -11.17 -10.16 -16.14
C VAL A 309 -11.75 -9.12 -17.07
N ASN A 310 -11.66 -9.35 -18.39
CA ASN A 310 -12.47 -8.64 -19.37
C ASN A 310 -13.82 -9.35 -19.51
N LEU A 311 -14.92 -8.61 -19.53
CA LEU A 311 -16.26 -9.17 -19.72
C LEU A 311 -16.81 -8.64 -21.03
N SER A 312 -17.18 -9.54 -21.94
CA SER A 312 -17.72 -9.18 -23.25
C SER A 312 -19.13 -9.73 -23.46
N ASP A 313 -19.93 -8.99 -24.22
CA ASP A 313 -21.24 -9.38 -24.72
C ASP A 313 -21.50 -8.74 -26.10
N ALA A 314 -22.74 -8.80 -26.59
CA ALA A 314 -23.10 -8.19 -27.87
C ALA A 314 -23.07 -6.65 -27.87
N ALA A 315 -23.08 -6.01 -26.70
CA ALA A 315 -23.03 -4.55 -26.54
C ALA A 315 -21.59 -4.01 -26.42
N GLY A 316 -20.60 -4.88 -26.19
CA GLY A 316 -19.17 -4.56 -26.18
C GLY A 316 -18.44 -5.21 -25.00
N SER A 317 -17.28 -4.69 -24.66
CA SER A 317 -16.39 -5.22 -23.63
C SER A 317 -16.12 -4.21 -22.52
N GLY A 318 -16.07 -4.72 -21.29
CA GLY A 318 -15.64 -3.99 -20.10
C GLY A 318 -14.68 -4.83 -19.27
N TRP A 319 -14.36 -4.39 -18.05
CA TRP A 319 -13.58 -5.19 -17.11
C TRP A 319 -14.25 -5.27 -15.73
N LEU A 320 -13.92 -6.33 -14.99
CA LEU A 320 -14.22 -6.54 -13.57
C LEU A 320 -12.91 -6.80 -12.82
N MET A 321 -12.74 -6.14 -11.67
CA MET A 321 -11.69 -6.44 -10.71
C MET A 321 -12.32 -6.71 -9.35
N VAL A 322 -11.87 -7.78 -8.70
CA VAL A 322 -12.23 -8.11 -7.32
C VAL A 322 -10.94 -8.23 -6.51
N ASP A 323 -10.85 -7.46 -5.45
CA ASP A 323 -9.74 -7.42 -4.50
C ASP A 323 -10.22 -7.85 -3.12
N LEU A 324 -9.52 -8.83 -2.53
CA LEU A 324 -9.68 -9.28 -1.15
C LEU A 324 -8.40 -8.94 -0.39
N GLN A 325 -8.52 -8.11 0.63
CA GLN A 325 -7.42 -7.74 1.52
C GLN A 325 -7.62 -8.36 2.90
N PRO A 326 -6.54 -8.49 3.71
CA PRO A 326 -6.65 -9.12 5.01
C PRO A 326 -7.73 -8.45 5.86
N PRO A 327 -8.42 -9.22 6.72
CA PRO A 327 -9.19 -8.69 7.81
C PRO A 327 -8.48 -7.53 8.52
N ALA A 328 -9.20 -6.42 8.69
CA ALA A 328 -8.70 -5.23 9.36
C ALA A 328 -9.82 -4.62 10.21
N GLU A 329 -9.48 -3.82 11.22
CA GLU A 329 -10.50 -3.11 11.99
C GLU A 329 -11.10 -1.91 11.24
N GLY A 330 -12.26 -1.44 11.70
CA GLY A 330 -12.92 -0.21 11.23
C GLY A 330 -14.22 -0.45 10.46
N THR A 331 -15.04 0.60 10.34
CA THR A 331 -16.33 0.57 9.64
C THR A 331 -16.18 0.94 8.17
N VAL A 332 -17.09 0.45 7.33
CA VAL A 332 -17.20 0.91 5.93
C VAL A 332 -17.73 2.34 5.95
N ALA A 333 -17.01 3.27 5.33
CA ALA A 333 -17.33 4.69 5.32
C ALA A 333 -17.16 5.29 3.92
N CYS A 334 -17.89 6.35 3.64
CA CYS A 334 -17.74 7.16 2.44
C CYS A 334 -16.79 8.34 2.72
N ASN A 335 -15.77 8.49 1.88
CA ASN A 335 -14.77 9.56 2.01
C ASN A 335 -14.87 10.61 0.89
N ASP A 336 -15.85 10.50 0.00
CA ASP A 336 -16.05 11.39 -1.14
C ASP A 336 -17.55 11.67 -1.35
N PRO A 337 -17.91 12.81 -1.98
CA PRO A 337 -19.32 13.21 -2.14
C PRO A 337 -20.10 12.37 -3.15
N THR A 338 -19.44 11.56 -3.97
CA THR A 338 -20.10 10.65 -4.92
C THR A 338 -20.39 9.28 -4.32
N CYS A 339 -19.86 9.03 -3.11
CA CYS A 339 -20.05 7.78 -2.40
C CYS A 339 -21.40 7.72 -1.68
N GLN A 340 -22.04 6.56 -1.77
CA GLN A 340 -23.28 6.23 -1.07
C GLN A 340 -23.09 4.95 -0.26
N LEU A 341 -23.51 4.99 1.01
CA LEU A 341 -23.63 3.79 1.83
C LEU A 341 -24.94 3.08 1.52
N ILE A 342 -24.85 1.79 1.23
CA ILE A 342 -26.00 0.90 1.04
C ILE A 342 -25.96 -0.22 2.08
N ASP A 343 -27.12 -0.80 2.34
CA ASP A 343 -27.25 -2.07 3.07
C ASP A 343 -27.21 -3.23 2.08
N LEU A 344 -26.33 -4.19 2.36
CA LEU A 344 -26.32 -5.50 1.71
C LEU A 344 -27.46 -6.37 2.27
N SER A 345 -27.82 -7.43 1.55
CA SER A 345 -28.93 -8.32 1.88
C SER A 345 -28.76 -9.04 3.23
N ASP A 346 -27.51 -9.18 3.69
CA ASP A 346 -27.14 -9.75 4.98
C ASP A 346 -26.98 -8.70 6.10
N GLY A 347 -27.33 -7.43 5.84
CA GLY A 347 -27.26 -6.33 6.79
C GLY A 347 -25.89 -5.67 6.93
N ARG A 348 -24.85 -6.14 6.20
CA ARG A 348 -23.57 -5.44 6.13
C ARG A 348 -23.70 -4.13 5.37
N LYS A 349 -22.81 -3.17 5.64
CA LYS A 349 -22.73 -1.90 4.90
C LYS A 349 -21.74 -1.99 3.75
N ALA A 350 -22.10 -1.43 2.59
CA ALA A 350 -21.19 -1.25 1.47
C ALA A 350 -21.12 0.23 1.06
N ALA A 351 -19.92 0.72 0.78
CA ALA A 351 -19.67 2.04 0.21
C ALA A 351 -19.58 1.91 -1.32
N THR A 352 -20.45 2.61 -2.02
CA THR A 352 -20.57 2.53 -3.49
C THR A 352 -20.29 3.88 -4.12
N SER A 353 -19.62 3.92 -5.27
CA SER A 353 -19.46 5.16 -6.04
C SER A 353 -19.55 4.89 -7.54
N THR A 354 -19.96 5.91 -8.28
CA THR A 354 -20.01 5.90 -9.74
C THR A 354 -19.25 7.11 -10.27
N GLU A 355 -18.20 6.86 -11.03
CA GLU A 355 -17.41 7.89 -11.69
C GLU A 355 -17.70 7.85 -13.19
N THR A 356 -17.96 9.01 -13.81
CA THR A 356 -18.12 9.12 -15.26
C THR A 356 -17.26 10.25 -15.79
N GLU A 357 -16.30 9.93 -16.66
CA GLU A 357 -15.39 10.90 -17.27
C GLU A 357 -15.13 10.53 -18.74
N SER A 358 -15.40 11.46 -19.67
CA SER A 358 -15.13 11.25 -21.11
C SER A 358 -15.76 9.98 -21.70
N GLY A 359 -16.96 9.61 -21.22
CA GLY A 359 -17.67 8.39 -21.63
C GLY A 359 -17.20 7.12 -20.90
N LEU A 360 -16.08 7.14 -20.19
CA LEU A 360 -15.68 6.07 -19.29
C LEU A 360 -16.57 6.12 -18.05
N THR A 361 -17.21 5.01 -17.74
CA THR A 361 -17.98 4.83 -16.50
C THR A 361 -17.30 3.77 -15.65
N ARG A 362 -17.02 4.09 -14.39
CA ARG A 362 -16.48 3.15 -13.40
C ARG A 362 -17.45 3.04 -12.23
N LEU A 363 -17.80 1.81 -11.88
CA LEU A 363 -18.48 1.48 -10.63
C LEU A 363 -17.45 0.98 -9.63
N SER A 364 -17.65 1.35 -8.36
CA SER A 364 -16.82 0.92 -7.24
C SER A 364 -17.74 0.48 -6.10
N LEU A 365 -17.43 -0.65 -5.47
CA LEU A 365 -18.06 -1.11 -4.24
C LEU A 365 -16.97 -1.55 -3.26
N ASN A 366 -17.01 -1.02 -2.04
CA ASN A 366 -16.13 -1.40 -0.94
C ASN A 366 -16.97 -1.90 0.22
N THR A 367 -16.69 -3.10 0.71
CA THR A 367 -17.38 -3.66 1.88
C THR A 367 -16.41 -4.48 2.74
N ARG A 368 -16.93 -5.13 3.77
CA ARG A 368 -16.23 -6.11 4.59
C ARG A 368 -17.02 -7.41 4.63
N ALA A 369 -16.37 -8.56 4.55
CA ALA A 369 -16.99 -9.83 4.89
C ALA A 369 -17.24 -9.95 6.41
N ALA A 370 -17.95 -11.00 6.82
CA ALA A 370 -18.25 -11.26 8.23
C ALA A 370 -16.98 -11.48 9.09
N ASP A 371 -15.92 -12.01 8.49
CA ASP A 371 -14.61 -12.20 9.13
C ASP A 371 -13.73 -10.94 9.14
N GLY A 372 -14.23 -9.82 8.61
CA GLY A 372 -13.51 -8.55 8.51
C GLY A 372 -12.72 -8.37 7.22
N THR A 373 -12.62 -9.38 6.34
CA THR A 373 -11.94 -9.31 5.03
C THR A 373 -12.45 -8.10 4.27
N ARG A 374 -11.56 -7.23 3.80
CA ARG A 374 -11.98 -6.07 2.98
C ARG A 374 -12.16 -6.54 1.55
N ILE A 375 -13.35 -6.28 1.01
CA ILE A 375 -13.71 -6.62 -0.36
C ILE A 375 -13.84 -5.32 -1.14
N THR A 376 -13.08 -5.20 -2.23
CA THR A 376 -13.17 -4.07 -3.16
C THR A 376 -13.49 -4.63 -4.55
N ILE A 377 -14.56 -4.12 -5.15
CA ILE A 377 -15.04 -4.56 -6.47
C ILE A 377 -15.15 -3.35 -7.37
N HIS A 378 -14.58 -3.46 -8.56
CA HIS A 378 -14.68 -2.44 -9.58
C HIS A 378 -15.16 -3.02 -10.90
N ALA A 379 -15.98 -2.25 -11.61
CA ALA A 379 -16.38 -2.56 -12.98
C ALA A 379 -16.28 -1.32 -13.87
N SER A 380 -15.92 -1.52 -15.13
CA SER A 380 -15.73 -0.43 -16.10
C SER A 380 -16.27 -0.81 -17.48
N ASN A 381 -16.73 0.17 -18.25
CA ASN A 381 -17.22 0.01 -19.63
C ASN A 381 -16.10 0.02 -20.71
N VAL A 382 -14.85 -0.08 -20.26
CA VAL A 382 -13.65 -0.20 -21.08
C VAL A 382 -13.01 -1.55 -20.74
N ALA A 383 -12.50 -2.28 -21.71
CA ALA A 383 -11.71 -3.49 -21.45
C ALA A 383 -10.31 -3.11 -20.94
N ASP A 384 -9.73 -3.88 -20.01
CA ASP A 384 -8.31 -3.77 -19.71
C ASP A 384 -7.55 -4.45 -20.86
N THR A 385 -7.11 -3.65 -21.84
CA THR A 385 -6.25 -4.12 -22.93
C THR A 385 -4.79 -3.73 -22.72
N GLY A 386 -4.38 -3.40 -21.48
CA GLY A 386 -3.03 -2.94 -21.19
C GLY A 386 -2.83 -1.44 -21.48
N THR A 387 -1.84 -1.08 -22.31
CA THR A 387 -1.22 0.26 -22.29
C THR A 387 -2.01 1.42 -22.91
N ALA A 388 -3.20 1.19 -23.51
CA ALA A 388 -3.84 2.25 -24.30
C ALA A 388 -5.37 2.27 -24.47
N ALA A 389 -6.16 1.27 -24.05
CA ALA A 389 -7.60 1.37 -24.23
C ALA A 389 -8.24 2.20 -23.11
N ASN A 390 -8.45 3.49 -23.37
CA ASN A 390 -9.36 4.34 -22.59
C ASN A 390 -10.68 4.60 -23.33
N THR A 391 -10.88 3.97 -24.50
CA THR A 391 -12.08 4.16 -25.31
C THR A 391 -13.11 3.11 -24.92
N PRO A 392 -14.26 3.51 -24.37
CA PRO A 392 -15.35 2.59 -24.09
C PRO A 392 -15.81 1.89 -25.36
N THR A 393 -16.00 0.57 -25.27
CA THR A 393 -16.60 -0.21 -26.36
C THR A 393 -18.09 -0.46 -26.12
N ARG A 394 -18.58 -0.13 -24.92
CA ARG A 394 -19.98 -0.24 -24.49
C ARG A 394 -20.42 1.03 -23.73
N PRO A 395 -21.71 1.41 -23.78
CA PRO A 395 -22.19 2.66 -23.19
C PRO A 395 -22.16 2.68 -21.65
N THR A 396 -22.35 1.53 -21.01
CA THR A 396 -22.36 1.37 -19.53
C THR A 396 -21.45 0.21 -19.13
N PRO A 397 -21.04 0.04 -17.87
CA PRO A 397 -20.22 -1.12 -17.46
C PRO A 397 -20.95 -2.47 -17.62
N PRO A 398 -20.23 -3.60 -17.77
CA PRO A 398 -20.80 -4.95 -17.93
C PRO A 398 -21.59 -5.45 -16.74
N LEU A 399 -21.33 -4.86 -15.58
CA LEU A 399 -21.99 -5.19 -14.33
C LEU A 399 -22.64 -3.91 -13.81
N THR A 400 -23.84 -4.08 -13.25
CA THR A 400 -24.56 -3.04 -12.51
C THR A 400 -24.07 -2.98 -11.06
N MET A 401 -24.47 -1.96 -10.31
CA MET A 401 -24.16 -1.89 -8.87
C MET A 401 -24.79 -3.07 -8.09
N ALA A 402 -25.98 -3.53 -8.51
CA ALA A 402 -26.62 -4.70 -7.93
C ALA A 402 -25.79 -5.99 -8.17
N ASP A 403 -25.15 -6.12 -9.34
CA ASP A 403 -24.26 -7.23 -9.61
C ASP A 403 -23.02 -7.20 -8.71
N LEU A 404 -22.45 -6.01 -8.47
CA LEU A 404 -21.29 -5.88 -7.56
C LEU A 404 -21.68 -6.25 -6.12
N ALA A 405 -22.88 -5.84 -5.67
CA ALA A 405 -23.41 -6.22 -4.36
C ALA A 405 -23.57 -7.75 -4.25
N ARG A 406 -24.12 -8.42 -5.28
CA ARG A 406 -24.24 -9.88 -5.31
C ARG A 406 -22.89 -10.59 -5.23
N ILE A 407 -21.87 -10.07 -5.90
CA ILE A 407 -20.50 -10.61 -5.79
C ILE A 407 -19.98 -10.44 -4.35
N ALA A 408 -20.15 -9.26 -3.75
CA ALA A 408 -19.72 -8.97 -2.37
C ALA A 408 -20.46 -9.79 -1.29
N GLU A 409 -21.61 -10.36 -1.62
CA GLU A 409 -22.45 -11.19 -0.77
C GLU A 409 -22.17 -12.70 -0.89
N LEU A 410 -21.22 -13.10 -1.74
CA LEU A 410 -20.78 -14.49 -1.82
C LEU A 410 -20.23 -14.95 -0.45
N PRO A 411 -20.80 -16.00 0.19
CA PRO A 411 -20.46 -16.38 1.55
C PRO A 411 -18.99 -16.80 1.71
N ASP A 412 -18.44 -17.42 0.67
CA ASP A 412 -17.07 -17.91 0.65
C ASP A 412 -16.08 -16.91 0.03
N LEU A 413 -16.52 -15.70 -0.32
CA LEU A 413 -15.66 -14.63 -0.85
C LEU A 413 -15.01 -13.84 0.29
N HIS A 414 -14.15 -14.53 1.03
CA HIS A 414 -13.40 -13.99 2.14
C HIS A 414 -11.99 -14.61 2.16
N TRP A 415 -11.12 -14.10 3.04
CA TRP A 415 -9.69 -14.37 3.07
C TRP A 415 -9.32 -15.86 3.18
#